data_AF-A0A3S1B3X5-F1
#
_entry.id   AF-A0A3S1B3X5-F1
#
_cell.length_a   1.000
_cell.length_b   1.000
_cell.length_c   1.000
_cell.angle_alpha   90.00
_cell.angle_beta   90.00
_cell.angle_gamma   90.00
#
_symmetry.space_group_name_H-M   'P 1'
#
loop_
_entity.id
_entity.type
_entity.pdbx_description
1 polymer ?
#
loop_
_entity_poly.entity_id
_entity_poly.type
_entity_poly.pdbx_seq_one_letter_code
_entity_poly.pdbx_strand_id
1 'polypeptide(L)'
;MDVMSTGVIAYYVLIASREGLFTPIVSSSVKNGAYSDPVPQAIILTAIVIGFSIQALMLVGVMKLARDNPTLETNEIEKNNTP
;
A
#
# COMPACT_ATOMS: atom_id res chain seq x y z
N MET A 1 5.59 -0.10 -7.67
CA MET A 1 4.43 0.41 -6.92
C MET A 1 4.50 0.08 -5.43
N ASP A 2 4.92 -1.14 -5.06
CA ASP A 2 5.01 -1.59 -3.66
C ASP A 2 5.79 -0.66 -2.73
N VAL A 3 7.06 -0.38 -3.06
CA VAL A 3 7.95 0.48 -2.26
C VAL A 3 7.38 1.88 -2.01
N MET A 4 6.69 2.44 -3.01
CA MET A 4 6.03 3.75 -2.87
C MET A 4 4.89 3.69 -1.85
N SER A 5 4.06 2.65 -1.93
CA SER A 5 2.95 2.44 -0.99
C SER A 5 3.45 2.29 0.45
N THR A 6 4.46 1.43 0.66
CA THR A 6 5.08 1.23 1.97
C THR A 6 5.73 2.51 2.50
N GLY A 7 6.35 3.32 1.64
CA GLY A 7 6.89 4.63 2.00
C GLY A 7 5.83 5.62 2.50
N VAL A 8 4.68 5.71 1.81
CA VAL A 8 3.55 6.55 2.23
C VAL A 8 2.97 6.06 3.57
N ILE A 9 2.81 4.74 3.74
CA ILE A 9 2.33 4.16 5.00
C ILE A 9 3.29 4.48 6.15
N ALA A 10 4.60 4.31 5.95
CA ALA A 10 5.60 4.62 6.97
C ALA A 10 5.56 6.11 7.38
N TYR A 11 5.33 7.01 6.43
CA TYR A 11 5.16 8.43 6.72
C TYR A 11 3.90 8.71 7.56
N TYR A 12 2.77 8.07 7.24
CA TYR A 12 1.55 8.18 8.04
C TYR A 12 1.72 7.64 9.47
N VAL A 13 2.44 6.52 9.64
CA VAL A 13 2.76 5.97 10.97
C VAL A 13 3.59 6.98 11.76
N LEU A 14 4.57 7.64 11.13
CA LEU A 14 5.41 8.65 11.79
C LEU A 14 4.58 9.86 12.24
N ILE A 15 3.60 10.31 11.45
CA ILE A 15 2.68 11.38 11.84
C ILE A 15 1.81 10.94 13.02
N ALA A 16 1.21 9.75 12.95
CA ALA A 16 0.33 9.22 13.99
C ALA A 16 1.04 9.00 15.33
N SER A 17 2.35 8.73 15.30
CA SER A 17 3.18 8.47 16.48
C SER A 17 3.64 9.73 17.23
N ARG A 18 3.28 10.94 16.74
CA ARG A 18 3.73 12.21 17.34
C ARG A 18 3.08 12.51 18.69
N GLU A 19 1.80 12.20 18.84
CA GLU A 19 1.01 12.51 20.05
C GLU A 19 1.07 11.40 21.10
N GLY A 20 1.40 10.18 20.67
CA GLY A 20 1.49 9.02 21.54
C GLY A 20 2.00 7.78 20.79
N LEU A 21 2.57 6.84 21.53
CA LEU A 21 3.13 5.60 20.99
C LEU A 21 2.28 4.37 21.32
N PHE A 22 1.30 4.51 22.22
CA PHE A 22 0.40 3.40 22.55
C PHE A 22 -0.62 3.18 21.45
N THR A 23 -0.90 1.91 21.13
CA THR A 23 -1.95 1.55 20.19
C THR A 23 -3.32 1.98 20.76
N PRO A 24 -4.23 2.57 19.96
CA PRO A 24 -5.52 3.10 20.41
C PRO A 24 -6.52 1.97 20.64
N ILE A 25 -6.17 1.07 21.56
CA ILE A 25 -6.96 -0.06 22.00
C ILE A 25 -7.12 0.11 23.50
N VAL A 26 -8.32 0.45 23.93
CA VAL A 26 -8.63 0.70 25.33
C VAL A 26 -8.49 -0.62 26.11
N SER A 27 -7.58 -0.64 27.08
CA SER A 27 -7.37 -1.78 27.98
C SER A 27 -7.56 -1.36 29.43
N SER A 28 -8.20 -2.23 30.22
CA SER A 28 -8.44 -2.05 31.67
C SER A 28 -7.14 -1.84 32.46
N SER A 29 -6.00 -2.27 31.91
CA SER A 29 -4.68 -2.24 32.54
C SER A 29 -3.93 -0.93 32.31
N VAL A 30 -4.32 -0.10 31.33
CA VAL A 30 -3.59 1.11 30.94
C VAL A 30 -4.48 2.33 31.14
N LYS A 31 -4.44 2.91 32.35
CA LYS A 31 -5.28 4.06 32.71
C LYS A 31 -4.79 5.40 32.13
N ASN A 32 -3.49 5.58 31.88
CA ASN A 32 -2.88 6.87 31.47
C ASN A 32 -1.77 6.71 30.40
N GLY A 33 -2.02 5.97 29.31
CA GLY A 33 -1.08 5.88 28.17
C GLY A 33 -1.32 7.00 27.15
N ALA A 34 -0.27 7.63 26.63
CA ALA A 34 -0.36 8.52 25.48
C ALA A 34 -0.63 7.67 24.22
N TYR A 35 -1.88 7.64 23.78
CA TYR A 35 -2.33 6.89 22.61
C TYR A 35 -1.94 7.61 21.32
N SER A 36 -1.56 6.84 20.30
CA SER A 36 -1.39 7.32 18.93
C SER A 36 -2.75 7.70 18.34
N ASP A 37 -2.76 8.67 17.42
CA ASP A 37 -3.97 9.11 16.72
C ASP A 37 -4.64 7.93 15.98
N PRO A 38 -5.91 7.59 16.29
CA PRO A 38 -6.63 6.51 15.63
C PRO A 38 -7.03 6.84 14.18
N VAL A 39 -7.10 8.11 13.79
CA VAL A 39 -7.59 8.51 12.46
C VAL A 39 -6.62 8.06 11.34
N PRO A 40 -5.30 8.35 11.41
CA PRO A 40 -4.33 7.82 10.46
C PRO A 40 -4.30 6.29 10.37
N GLN A 41 -4.56 5.59 11.48
CA GLN A 41 -4.50 4.12 11.52
C GLN A 41 -5.60 3.46 10.69
N ALA A 42 -6.82 4.00 10.76
CA ALA A 42 -7.92 3.54 9.91
C ALA A 42 -7.61 3.77 8.42
N ILE A 43 -7.04 4.94 8.08
CA ILE A 43 -6.66 5.27 6.71
C ILE A 43 -5.58 4.32 6.19
N ILE A 44 -4.54 4.01 7.00
CA ILE A 44 -3.48 3.07 6.64
C ILE A 44 -4.07 1.68 6.34
N LEU A 45 -4.97 1.17 7.18
CA LEU A 45 -5.57 -0.15 6.98
C LEU A 45 -6.35 -0.22 5.65
N THR A 46 -7.13 0.82 5.33
CA THR A 46 -7.82 0.92 4.04
C THR A 46 -6.84 1.01 2.87
N ALA A 47 -5.79 1.82 3.00
CA ALA A 47 -4.78 2.00 1.95
C ALA A 47 -4.03 0.69 1.63
N ILE A 48 -3.70 -0.12 2.64
CA ILE A 48 -3.06 -1.43 2.46
C ILE A 48 -3.93 -2.36 1.61
N VAL A 49 -5.22 -2.46 1.92
CA VAL A 49 -6.14 -3.35 1.19
C VAL A 49 -6.31 -2.89 -0.27
N ILE A 50 -6.42 -1.59 -0.51
CA ILE A 50 -6.49 -1.02 -1.86
C ILE A 50 -5.19 -1.28 -2.62
N GLY A 51 -4.03 -1.01 -2.01
CA GLY A 51 -2.73 -1.23 -2.61
C GLY A 51 -2.52 -2.69 -3.01
N PHE A 52 -2.85 -3.62 -2.11
CA PHE A 52 -2.80 -5.06 -2.39
C PHE A 52 -3.70 -5.46 -3.55
N SER A 53 -4.93 -4.94 -3.59
CA SER A 53 -5.90 -5.24 -4.65
C SER A 53 -5.39 -4.79 -6.03
N ILE A 54 -4.80 -3.58 -6.10
CA ILE A 54 -4.23 -3.05 -7.35
C ILE A 54 -2.99 -3.85 -7.76
N GLN A 55 -2.12 -4.23 -6.82
CA GLN A 55 -0.97 -5.08 -7.10
C GLN A 55 -1.37 -6.45 -7.67
N ALA A 56 -2.40 -7.09 -7.11
CA ALA A 56 -2.92 -8.34 -7.62
C ALA A 56 -3.45 -8.19 -9.06
N LEU A 57 -4.22 -7.13 -9.32
CA LEU A 57 -4.75 -6.85 -10.66
C LEU A 57 -3.63 -6.60 -11.67
N MET A 58 -2.63 -5.79 -11.32
CA MET A 58 -1.47 -5.52 -12.18
C MET A 58 -0.69 -6.80 -12.47
N LEU A 59 -0.47 -7.65 -11.46
CA LEU A 59 0.27 -8.90 -11.63
C LEU A 59 -0.46 -9.82 -12.62
N VAL A 60 -1.77 -9.99 -12.47
CA VAL A 60 -2.58 -10.78 -13.42
C VAL A 60 -2.53 -10.16 -14.83
N GLY A 61 -2.58 -8.84 -14.94
CA GLY A 61 -2.41 -8.13 -16.21
C GLY A 61 -1.06 -8.42 -16.87
N VAL A 62 0.03 -8.33 -16.12
CA VAL A 62 1.39 -8.63 -16.60
C VAL A 62 1.54 -10.11 -16.97
N MET A 63 0.97 -11.04 -16.18
CA MET A 63 0.98 -12.47 -16.50
C MET A 63 0.25 -12.75 -17.82
N LYS A 64 -0.88 -12.09 -18.07
CA LYS A 64 -1.60 -12.22 -19.34
C LYS A 64 -0.77 -11.63 -20.49
N LEU A 65 -0.20 -10.45 -20.30
CA LEU A 65 0.63 -9.79 -21.30
C LEU A 65 1.87 -10.64 -21.68
N ALA A 66 2.51 -11.27 -20.69
CA ALA A 66 3.65 -12.16 -20.87
C ALA A 66 3.29 -13.46 -21.63
N ARG A 67 2.02 -13.88 -21.58
CA ARG A 67 1.55 -15.06 -22.30
C ARG A 67 1.33 -14.76 -23.78
N ASP A 68 0.89 -13.55 -24.09
CA ASP A 68 0.53 -13.14 -25.44
C ASP A 68 1.69 -12.46 -26.19
N ASN A 69 2.75 -12.03 -25.48
CA ASN A 69 3.92 -11.36 -26.05
C ASN A 69 5.22 -12.11 -25.71
N PRO A 70 6.16 -12.23 -26.66
CA PRO A 70 7.45 -12.90 -26.44
C PRO A 70 8.40 -12.11 -25.52
N THR A 71 8.12 -10.83 -25.30
CA THR A 71 8.89 -9.93 -24.44
C THR A 71 7.97 -9.05 -23.61
N LEU A 72 8.43 -8.64 -22.42
CA LEU A 72 7.78 -7.66 -21.55
C LEU A 72 8.38 -6.25 -21.69
N GLU A 73 9.26 -6.04 -22.67
CA GLU A 73 9.80 -4.73 -23.00
C GLU A 73 8.70 -3.83 -23.57
N THR A 74 8.39 -2.74 -22.86
CA THR A 74 7.26 -1.85 -23.18
C THR A 74 7.40 -1.22 -24.56
N ASN A 75 8.61 -0.78 -24.91
CA ASN A 75 8.92 -0.19 -26.21
C ASN A 75 8.67 -1.14 -27.39
N GLU A 76 8.88 -2.44 -27.20
CA GLU A 76 8.69 -3.44 -28.26
C GLU A 76 7.21 -3.81 -28.41
N ILE A 77 6.48 -3.89 -27.29
CA ILE A 77 5.03 -4.13 -27.28
C ILE A 77 4.31 -2.97 -27.99
N GLU A 78 4.70 -1.72 -27.74
CA GLU A 78 4.09 -0.55 -28.39
C GLU A 78 4.31 -0.56 -29.90
N LYS A 79 5.54 -0.80 -30.39
CA LYS A 79 5.83 -0.86 -31.83
C LYS A 79 5.03 -1.93 -32.57
N ASN A 80 4.81 -3.09 -31.93
CA ASN A 80 4.09 -4.20 -32.55
C ASN A 80 2.56 -4.01 -32.55
N ASN A 81 2.05 -3.02 -31.81
CA ASN A 81 0.61 -2.75 -31.66
C ASN A 81 0.20 -1.33 -32.12
N THR A 82 1.13 -0.51 -32.61
CA THR A 82 0.83 0.74 -33.33
C THR A 82 0.38 0.45 -34.77
N PRO A 83 -0.67 1.12 -35.28
CA PRO A 83 -1.13 0.97 -36.67
C PRO A 83 -0.14 1.54 -37.70
#